data_AF-A0A5N4E594-F1
#
_entry.id   AF-A0A5N4E594-F1
#
_cell.length_a   1.000
_cell.length_b   1.000
_cell.length_c   1.000
_cell.angle_alpha   90.00
_cell.angle_beta   90.00
_cell.angle_gamma   90.00
#
_symmetry.space_group_name_H-M   'P 1'
#
loop_
_entity.id
_entity.type
_entity.pdbx_description
1 polymer ?
#
loop_
_entity_poly.entity_id
_entity_poly.type
_entity_poly.pdbx_seq_one_letter_code
_entity_poly.pdbx_strand_id
1 'polypeptide(L)'
;MLIHLLFVFFIGSNLLTIKDEAENSFLLEELIAFSSSVQMVWLNAQFDGDHETIKWFDGTPTDQSNWGIRKPEMNHVKPHLCVALRIPEGVWQLSSCQEKKGFICKMEAGRKYNPGLRPSHSIIPLAVAMTLIVILAISTLSFCIYKHSRVIFRRLAEFGNPYYPTTNFRRVHLEENILISDLEKND
;
A
#
# COMPACT_ATOMS: atom_id res chain seq x y z
N MET A 1 -26.22 -21.94 -15.10
CA MET A 1 -25.52 -20.97 -14.23
C MET A 1 -24.33 -20.45 -15.03
N LEU A 2 -24.40 -19.23 -15.60
CA LEU A 2 -23.21 -18.62 -16.24
C LEU A 2 -22.41 -17.94 -15.13
N ILE A 3 -21.25 -18.49 -14.79
CA ILE A 3 -20.25 -17.83 -13.95
C ILE A 3 -19.10 -17.42 -14.86
N HIS A 4 -18.78 -16.14 -14.89
CA HIS A 4 -17.55 -15.67 -15.54
C HIS A 4 -16.42 -15.65 -14.52
N LEU A 5 -15.38 -16.45 -14.77
CA LEU A 5 -14.15 -16.44 -13.99
C LEU A 5 -13.23 -15.34 -14.50
N LEU A 6 -12.79 -14.48 -13.59
CA LEU A 6 -11.87 -13.40 -13.89
C LEU A 6 -10.63 -13.57 -13.01
N PHE A 7 -9.46 -13.64 -13.62
CA PHE A 7 -8.18 -13.68 -12.88
C PHE A 7 -7.75 -12.29 -12.37
N VAL A 8 -8.59 -11.26 -12.54
CA VAL A 8 -8.34 -9.86 -12.14
C VAL A 8 -9.59 -9.32 -11.47
N PHE A 9 -9.42 -8.50 -10.44
CA PHE A 9 -10.54 -7.84 -9.76
C PHE A 9 -11.17 -6.76 -10.65
N PHE A 10 -12.48 -6.83 -10.83
CA PHE A 10 -13.28 -5.80 -11.49
C PHE A 10 -14.36 -5.27 -10.54
N ILE A 11 -14.76 -4.02 -10.74
CA ILE A 11 -15.85 -3.41 -9.97
C ILE A 11 -17.14 -4.20 -10.21
N GLY A 12 -17.73 -4.70 -9.12
CA GLY A 12 -18.93 -5.53 -9.15
C GLY A 12 -18.68 -7.04 -9.20
N SER A 13 -17.42 -7.49 -9.13
CA SER A 13 -17.03 -8.89 -8.91
C SER A 13 -16.58 -9.10 -7.46
N ASN A 14 -16.72 -10.33 -6.96
CA ASN A 14 -16.25 -10.74 -5.62
C ASN A 14 -15.21 -11.85 -5.75
N LEU A 15 -14.40 -12.06 -4.71
CA LEU A 15 -13.51 -13.22 -4.65
C LEU A 15 -14.33 -14.52 -4.71
N LEU A 16 -13.72 -15.60 -5.22
CA LEU A 16 -14.39 -16.86 -5.52
C LEU A 16 -15.13 -17.44 -4.30
N THR A 17 -16.43 -17.70 -4.47
CA THR A 17 -17.27 -18.46 -3.53
C THR A 17 -17.82 -19.68 -4.24
N ILE A 18 -17.94 -20.80 -3.54
CA ILE A 18 -18.44 -22.07 -4.08
C ILE A 18 -19.78 -22.36 -3.39
N LYS A 19 -20.87 -22.40 -4.16
CA LYS A 19 -22.23 -22.60 -3.62
C LYS A 19 -22.63 -24.07 -3.55
N ASP A 20 -22.23 -24.86 -4.53
CA ASP A 20 -22.61 -26.27 -4.65
C ASP A 20 -21.53 -27.10 -5.36
N GLU A 21 -21.71 -28.42 -5.37
CA GLU A 21 -20.78 -29.36 -6.00
C GLU A 21 -20.69 -29.18 -7.52
N ALA A 22 -21.79 -28.80 -8.19
CA ALA A 22 -21.79 -28.57 -9.62
C ALA A 22 -20.94 -27.34 -9.99
N GLU A 23 -21.01 -26.28 -9.17
CA GLU A 23 -20.12 -25.13 -9.27
C GLU A 23 -18.66 -25.56 -9.07
N ASN A 24 -18.36 -26.35 -8.04
CA ASN A 24 -17.01 -26.83 -7.78
C ASN A 24 -16.43 -27.62 -8.97
N SER A 25 -17.21 -28.53 -9.56
CA SER A 25 -16.77 -29.30 -10.73
C SER A 25 -16.52 -28.42 -11.95
N PHE A 26 -17.43 -27.50 -12.26
CA PHE A 26 -17.25 -26.52 -13.34
C PHE A 26 -15.98 -25.69 -13.15
N LEU A 27 -15.74 -25.21 -11.93
CA LEU A 27 -14.53 -24.44 -11.60
C LEU A 27 -13.26 -25.26 -11.84
N LEU A 28 -13.24 -26.54 -11.46
CA LEU A 28 -12.06 -27.38 -11.65
C LEU A 28 -11.78 -27.68 -13.12
N GLU A 29 -12.82 -27.95 -13.92
CA GLU A 29 -12.67 -28.15 -15.36
C GLU A 29 -11.99 -26.94 -16.03
N GLU A 30 -12.43 -25.72 -15.71
CA GLU A 30 -11.83 -24.49 -16.23
C GLU A 30 -10.41 -24.26 -15.70
N LEU A 31 -10.15 -24.61 -14.43
CA LEU A 31 -8.86 -24.36 -13.77
C LEU A 31 -7.78 -25.38 -14.10
N ILE A 32 -8.14 -26.58 -14.55
CA ILE A 32 -7.18 -27.62 -14.97
C ILE A 32 -6.23 -27.08 -16.05
N ALA A 33 -6.72 -26.24 -16.97
CA ALA A 33 -5.90 -25.61 -18.01
C ALA A 33 -4.77 -24.73 -17.45
N PHE A 34 -4.94 -24.21 -16.23
CA PHE A 34 -3.98 -23.32 -15.55
C PHE A 34 -3.18 -24.01 -14.45
N SER A 35 -3.44 -25.31 -14.19
CA SER A 35 -2.82 -26.09 -13.10
C SER A 35 -1.28 -26.10 -13.14
N SER A 36 -0.68 -25.93 -14.33
CA SER A 36 0.78 -25.85 -14.50
C SER A 36 1.40 -24.57 -13.93
N SER A 37 0.63 -23.48 -13.89
CA SER A 37 1.09 -22.15 -13.47
C SER A 37 0.57 -21.77 -12.09
N VAL A 38 -0.66 -22.20 -11.76
CA VAL A 38 -1.32 -21.87 -10.50
C VAL A 38 -1.86 -23.16 -9.87
N GLN A 39 -1.24 -23.55 -8.76
CA GLN A 39 -1.61 -24.77 -8.03
C GLN A 39 -2.67 -24.51 -6.96
N MET A 40 -2.76 -23.27 -6.47
CA MET A 40 -3.69 -22.89 -5.41
C MET A 40 -4.27 -21.51 -5.66
N VAL A 41 -5.56 -21.37 -5.36
CA VAL A 41 -6.31 -20.13 -5.52
C VAL A 41 -7.06 -19.79 -4.25
N TRP A 42 -7.08 -18.51 -3.89
CA TRP A 42 -7.80 -18.03 -2.72
C TRP A 42 -9.31 -18.12 -2.91
N LEU A 43 -10.00 -18.62 -1.89
CA LEU A 43 -11.45 -18.53 -1.75
C LEU A 43 -11.82 -17.31 -0.90
N ASN A 44 -13.04 -16.81 -1.05
CA ASN A 44 -13.59 -15.72 -0.25
C ASN A 44 -13.98 -16.17 1.17
N ALA A 45 -13.20 -17.06 1.77
CA ALA A 45 -13.50 -17.71 3.04
C ALA A 45 -12.34 -17.57 4.02
N GLN A 46 -12.70 -17.41 5.29
CA GLN A 46 -11.77 -17.38 6.40
C GLN A 46 -12.18 -18.37 7.48
N PHE A 47 -11.18 -18.83 8.22
CA PHE A 47 -11.37 -19.62 9.41
C PHE A 47 -11.78 -18.72 10.58
N ASP A 48 -12.87 -19.09 11.23
CA ASP A 48 -13.33 -18.51 12.48
C ASP A 48 -12.87 -19.38 13.65
N GLY A 49 -11.90 -18.88 14.41
CA GLY A 49 -11.33 -19.60 15.55
C GLY A 49 -12.26 -19.68 16.75
N ASP A 50 -13.20 -18.74 16.90
CA ASP A 50 -14.10 -18.69 18.06
C ASP A 50 -15.20 -19.76 17.97
N HIS A 51 -15.64 -20.03 16.74
CA HIS A 51 -16.69 -21.00 16.44
C HIS A 51 -16.16 -22.30 15.84
N GLU A 52 -14.84 -22.41 15.61
CA GLU A 52 -14.22 -23.53 14.89
C GLU A 52 -14.96 -23.83 13.57
N THR A 53 -15.27 -22.80 12.78
CA THR A 53 -16.00 -22.93 11.50
C THR A 53 -15.35 -22.11 10.39
N ILE A 54 -15.70 -22.41 9.14
CA ILE A 54 -15.40 -21.49 8.03
C ILE A 54 -16.59 -20.54 7.88
N LYS A 55 -16.29 -19.27 7.64
CA LYS A 55 -17.26 -18.29 7.16
C LYS A 55 -16.79 -17.66 5.87
N TRP A 56 -17.73 -17.39 4.97
CA TRP A 56 -17.46 -16.50 3.85
C TRP A 56 -17.22 -15.08 4.39
N PHE A 57 -16.43 -14.26 3.70
CA PHE A 57 -16.22 -12.86 4.10
C PHE A 57 -17.53 -12.05 4.12
N ASP A 58 -18.56 -12.48 3.41
CA ASP A 58 -19.90 -11.90 3.44
C ASP A 58 -20.67 -12.19 4.75
N GLY A 59 -20.06 -12.92 5.69
CA GLY A 59 -20.65 -13.29 6.98
C GLY A 59 -21.59 -14.49 6.91
N THR A 60 -21.91 -14.98 5.71
CA THR A 60 -22.72 -16.18 5.52
C THR A 60 -21.96 -17.41 6.04
N PRO A 61 -22.52 -18.16 7.01
CA PRO A 61 -21.94 -19.44 7.41
C PRO A 61 -22.01 -20.41 6.24
N THR A 62 -20.96 -21.21 6.08
CA THR A 62 -20.92 -22.25 5.03
C THR A 62 -20.93 -23.62 5.68
N ASP A 63 -21.93 -24.42 5.34
CA ASP A 63 -21.99 -25.86 5.59
C ASP A 63 -21.14 -26.65 4.59
N GLN A 64 -20.87 -26.05 3.43
CA GLN A 64 -20.01 -26.60 2.41
C GLN A 64 -18.54 -26.49 2.82
N SER A 65 -17.87 -27.63 2.89
CA SER A 65 -16.41 -27.68 3.04
C SER A 65 -15.86 -28.93 2.37
N ASN A 66 -14.99 -28.74 1.38
CA ASN A 66 -14.33 -29.85 0.68
C ASN A 66 -12.90 -30.06 1.21
N TRP A 67 -12.77 -30.57 2.44
CA TRP A 67 -11.46 -30.80 3.06
C TRP A 67 -10.69 -32.01 2.51
N GLY A 68 -11.23 -32.70 1.51
CA GLY A 68 -10.70 -34.00 1.08
C GLY A 68 -10.74 -35.03 2.21
N ILE A 69 -9.76 -35.95 2.24
CA ILE A 69 -9.77 -37.12 3.12
C ILE A 69 -9.58 -36.77 4.61
N ARG A 70 -9.08 -35.57 4.94
CA ARG A 70 -8.87 -35.15 6.33
C ARG A 70 -9.24 -33.68 6.54
N LYS A 71 -10.27 -33.44 7.36
CA LYS A 71 -10.53 -32.12 7.95
C LYS A 71 -9.30 -31.71 8.77
N PRO A 72 -8.81 -30.46 8.66
CA PRO A 72 -7.68 -30.01 9.47
C PRO A 72 -8.02 -30.14 10.96
N GLU A 73 -7.09 -30.67 11.74
CA GLU A 73 -7.24 -30.79 13.19
C GLU A 73 -7.30 -29.39 13.80
N MET A 74 -8.47 -29.01 14.33
CA MET A 74 -8.78 -27.67 14.83
C MET A 74 -7.97 -27.27 16.08
N ASN A 75 -7.44 -28.25 16.82
CA ASN A 75 -6.81 -28.05 18.12
C ASN A 75 -5.51 -27.21 18.11
N HIS A 76 -4.92 -26.96 16.93
CA HIS A 76 -3.65 -26.23 16.78
C HIS A 76 -3.69 -25.15 15.68
N VAL A 77 -4.90 -24.77 15.25
CA VAL A 77 -5.07 -23.81 14.16
C VAL A 77 -4.83 -22.40 14.68
N LYS A 78 -3.87 -21.69 14.08
CA LYS A 78 -3.61 -20.27 14.41
C LYS A 78 -4.87 -19.43 14.12
N PRO A 79 -5.15 -18.39 14.91
CA PRO A 79 -6.21 -17.45 14.57
C PRO A 79 -5.92 -16.79 13.22
N HIS A 80 -6.97 -16.52 12.44
CA HIS A 80 -6.93 -15.84 11.14
C HIS A 80 -6.24 -16.62 9.99
N LEU A 81 -6.68 -17.86 9.73
CA LEU A 81 -6.32 -18.55 8.48
C LEU A 81 -7.33 -18.24 7.37
N CYS A 82 -6.83 -18.20 6.15
CA CYS A 82 -7.63 -18.07 4.93
C CYS A 82 -7.76 -19.43 4.27
N VAL A 83 -8.83 -19.61 3.49
CA VAL A 83 -9.09 -20.86 2.78
C VAL A 83 -8.62 -20.73 1.33
N ALA A 84 -7.81 -21.68 0.89
CA ALA A 84 -7.39 -21.82 -0.50
C ALA A 84 -7.93 -23.12 -1.11
N LEU A 85 -8.32 -23.07 -2.38
CA LEU A 85 -8.65 -24.23 -3.19
C LEU A 85 -7.39 -24.74 -3.90
N ARG A 86 -7.13 -26.04 -3.79
CA ARG A 86 -6.04 -26.72 -4.50
C ARG A 86 -6.55 -27.29 -5.82
N ILE A 87 -5.79 -27.05 -6.89
CA ILE A 87 -6.04 -27.56 -8.24
C ILE A 87 -5.02 -28.67 -8.51
N PRO A 88 -5.42 -29.82 -9.10
CA PRO A 88 -6.74 -30.12 -9.67
C PRO A 88 -7.70 -30.82 -8.70
N GLU A 89 -7.29 -31.12 -7.46
CA GLU A 89 -8.05 -32.01 -6.59
C GLU A 89 -9.35 -31.38 -6.04
N GLY A 90 -9.49 -30.06 -6.11
CA GLY A 90 -10.65 -29.35 -5.57
C GLY A 90 -10.72 -29.31 -4.06
N VAL A 91 -9.64 -29.66 -3.40
CA VAL A 91 -9.55 -29.75 -1.94
C VAL A 91 -9.24 -28.39 -1.35
N TRP A 92 -9.93 -28.04 -0.27
CA TRP A 92 -9.75 -26.82 0.47
C TRP A 92 -8.64 -27.01 1.50
N GLN A 93 -7.80 -26.01 1.63
CA GLN A 93 -6.66 -26.00 2.53
C GLN A 93 -6.64 -24.71 3.33
N LEU A 94 -6.41 -24.82 4.64
CA LEU A 94 -6.12 -23.67 5.48
C LEU A 94 -4.69 -23.20 5.22
N SER A 95 -4.50 -21.91 5.01
CA SER A 95 -3.20 -21.30 4.78
C SER A 95 -3.13 -19.94 5.45
N SER A 96 -1.91 -19.46 5.72
CA SER A 96 -1.75 -18.10 6.23
C SER A 96 -2.22 -17.11 5.18
N CYS A 97 -3.07 -16.15 5.55
CA CYS A 97 -3.58 -15.12 4.64
C CYS A 97 -2.46 -14.26 3.99
N GLN A 98 -1.23 -14.33 4.53
CA GLN A 98 -0.06 -13.61 3.99
C GLN A 98 0.66 -14.38 2.87
N GLU A 99 0.29 -15.63 2.60
CA GLU A 99 0.88 -16.41 1.51
C GLU A 99 0.49 -15.86 0.13
N LYS A 100 1.41 -15.97 -0.83
CA LYS A 100 1.11 -15.62 -2.22
C LYS A 100 0.46 -16.82 -2.91
N LYS A 101 -0.80 -16.69 -3.29
CA LYS A 101 -1.55 -17.66 -4.09
C LYS A 101 -2.33 -16.93 -5.19
N GLY A 102 -2.82 -17.69 -6.17
CA GLY A 102 -3.68 -17.12 -7.20
C GLY A 102 -4.99 -16.61 -6.60
N PHE A 103 -5.70 -15.76 -7.34
CA PHE A 103 -7.05 -15.34 -6.98
C PHE A 103 -7.93 -15.40 -8.20
N ILE A 104 -9.21 -15.70 -7.97
CA ILE A 104 -10.23 -15.76 -9.01
C ILE A 104 -11.40 -14.95 -8.51
N CYS A 105 -11.90 -14.05 -9.35
CA CYS A 105 -13.09 -13.29 -9.10
C CYS A 105 -14.27 -13.95 -9.81
N LYS A 106 -15.39 -14.04 -9.10
CA LYS A 106 -16.69 -14.52 -9.57
C LYS A 106 -17.64 -13.34 -9.75
N MET A 107 -18.41 -13.39 -10.83
CA MET A 107 -19.43 -12.39 -11.14
C MET A 107 -20.71 -13.07 -11.63
N GLU A 108 -21.86 -12.54 -11.23
CA GLU A 108 -23.17 -13.04 -11.68
C GLU A 108 -23.44 -12.63 -13.13
N ALA A 109 -23.82 -13.59 -13.98
CA ALA A 109 -24.22 -13.30 -15.34
C ALA A 109 -25.54 -12.53 -15.36
N GLY A 110 -25.49 -11.32 -15.94
CA GLY A 110 -26.63 -10.40 -16.02
C GLY A 110 -26.24 -8.95 -15.70
N ARG A 111 -25.19 -8.75 -14.89
CA ARG A 111 -24.53 -7.44 -14.81
C ARG A 111 -23.70 -7.23 -16.07
N LYS A 112 -24.06 -6.24 -16.90
CA LYS A 112 -23.30 -5.90 -18.11
C LYS A 112 -21.86 -5.57 -17.71
N TYR A 113 -20.92 -6.41 -18.14
CA TYR A 113 -19.50 -6.08 -18.08
C TYR A 113 -19.28 -4.86 -18.98
N ASN A 114 -19.05 -3.70 -18.39
CA ASN A 114 -18.53 -2.55 -19.09
C ASN A 114 -16.99 -2.66 -19.05
N PRO A 115 -16.31 -3.12 -20.12
CA PRO A 115 -14.85 -3.19 -20.18
C PRO A 115 -14.13 -1.86 -19.90
N GLY A 116 -14.87 -0.74 -19.94
CA GLY A 116 -14.37 0.60 -19.61
C GLY A 116 -14.10 0.84 -18.12
N LEU A 117 -14.50 -0.06 -17.21
CA LEU A 117 -14.27 0.08 -15.77
C LEU A 117 -13.15 -0.83 -15.25
N ARG A 118 -12.17 -1.13 -16.10
CA ARG A 118 -10.84 -1.59 -15.65
C ARG A 118 -10.21 -0.38 -14.92
N PRO A 119 -9.56 -0.52 -13.75
CA PRO A 119 -8.77 0.56 -13.18
C PRO A 119 -7.69 0.91 -14.21
N SER A 120 -7.91 1.98 -14.96
CA SER A 120 -6.98 2.36 -16.00
C SER A 120 -5.74 2.85 -15.28
N HIS A 121 -4.67 2.06 -15.30
CA HIS A 121 -3.37 2.43 -14.75
C HIS A 121 -2.85 3.75 -15.33
N SER A 122 -3.45 4.26 -16.40
CA SER A 122 -3.19 5.60 -16.97
C SER A 122 -3.61 6.77 -16.07
N ILE A 123 -4.55 6.59 -15.13
CA ILE A 123 -4.98 7.68 -14.22
C ILE A 123 -3.95 7.89 -13.10
N ILE A 124 -3.23 6.84 -12.71
CA ILE A 124 -2.27 6.86 -11.60
C ILE A 124 -1.08 7.81 -11.88
N PRO A 125 -0.37 7.74 -13.03
CA PRO A 125 0.71 8.67 -13.33
C PRO A 125 0.25 10.13 -13.42
N LEU A 126 -0.96 10.38 -13.93
CA LEU A 126 -1.52 11.74 -14.01
C LEU A 126 -1.81 12.32 -12.63
N ALA A 127 -2.41 11.53 -11.74
CA ALA A 127 -2.66 11.96 -10.36
C ALA A 127 -1.35 12.23 -9.61
N VAL A 128 -0.33 11.40 -9.79
CA VAL A 128 1.00 11.58 -9.18
C VAL A 128 1.73 12.80 -9.74
N ALA A 129 1.66 13.04 -11.05
CA ALA A 129 2.26 14.23 -11.64
C ALA A 129 1.60 15.52 -11.11
N MET A 130 0.27 15.53 -11.01
CA MET A 130 -0.46 16.69 -10.49
C MET A 130 -0.14 16.96 -9.02
N THR A 131 0.01 15.93 -8.19
CA THR A 131 0.36 16.12 -6.76
C THR A 131 1.78 16.68 -6.61
N LEU A 132 2.74 16.22 -7.41
CA LEU A 132 4.11 16.75 -7.40
C LEU A 132 4.17 18.22 -7.80
N ILE A 133 3.43 18.63 -8.83
CA ILE A 133 3.37 20.03 -9.29
C ILE A 133 2.83 20.93 -8.18
N VAL A 134 1.77 20.51 -7.48
CA VAL A 134 1.17 21.28 -6.38
C VAL A 134 2.15 21.43 -5.22
N ILE A 135 2.89 20.37 -4.86
CA ILE A 135 3.90 20.43 -3.79
C ILE A 135 5.03 21.41 -4.13
N LEU A 136 5.48 21.43 -5.38
CA LEU A 136 6.50 22.37 -5.86
C LEU A 136 5.99 23.82 -5.83
N ALA A 137 4.74 24.05 -6.22
CA ALA A 137 4.11 25.36 -6.15
C ALA A 137 3.98 25.87 -4.70
N ILE A 138 3.57 25.01 -3.76
CA ILE A 138 3.48 25.37 -2.33
C ILE A 138 4.86 25.66 -1.74
N SER A 139 5.86 24.84 -2.08
CA SER A 139 7.24 24.99 -1.59
C SER A 139 7.86 26.30 -2.08
N THR A 140 7.67 26.62 -3.36
CA THR A 140 8.15 27.89 -3.95
C THR A 140 7.42 29.09 -3.38
N LEU A 141 6.10 29.04 -3.20
CA LEU A 141 5.33 30.10 -2.57
C LEU A 141 5.79 30.34 -1.12
N SER A 142 5.97 29.27 -0.35
CA SER A 142 6.47 29.34 1.03
C SER A 142 7.86 29.94 1.10
N PHE A 143 8.77 29.55 0.19
CA PHE A 143 10.11 30.12 0.08
C PHE A 143 10.08 31.60 -0.32
N CYS A 144 9.21 31.99 -1.24
CA CYS A 144 9.01 33.39 -1.63
C CYS A 144 8.49 34.23 -0.46
N ILE A 145 7.49 33.76 0.27
CA ILE A 145 6.96 34.43 1.47
C ILE A 145 8.04 34.53 2.54
N TYR A 146 8.82 33.46 2.76
CA TYR A 146 9.92 33.45 3.73
C TYR A 146 11.07 34.40 3.34
N LYS A 147 11.41 34.49 2.05
CA LYS A 147 12.41 35.44 1.56
C LYS A 147 11.87 36.87 1.67
N HIS A 148 10.61 37.09 1.32
CA HIS A 148 9.96 38.39 1.41
C HIS A 148 9.85 38.87 2.87
N SER A 149 9.49 37.99 3.80
CA SER A 149 9.48 38.30 5.23
C SER A 149 10.89 38.56 5.76
N ARG A 150 11.92 37.82 5.33
CA ARG A 150 13.33 38.12 5.67
C ARG A 150 13.83 39.44 5.09
N VAL A 151 13.42 39.81 3.88
CA VAL A 151 13.77 41.09 3.25
C VAL A 151 13.05 42.25 3.94
N ILE A 152 11.76 42.09 4.27
CA ILE A 152 10.99 43.06 5.06
C ILE A 152 11.57 43.22 6.46
N PHE A 153 11.91 42.12 7.13
CA PHE A 153 12.52 42.15 8.47
C PHE A 153 13.89 42.82 8.46
N ARG A 154 14.70 42.64 7.39
CA ARG A 154 15.93 43.42 7.20
C ARG A 154 15.68 44.92 7.03
N ARG A 155 14.61 45.33 6.31
CA ARG A 155 14.26 46.75 6.15
C ARG A 155 13.70 47.38 7.42
N LEU A 156 12.99 46.62 8.27
CA LEU A 156 12.47 47.10 9.55
C LEU A 156 13.55 47.20 10.64
N ALA A 157 14.61 46.39 10.57
CA ALA A 157 15.77 46.49 11.47
C ALA A 157 16.63 47.74 11.22
N GLU A 158 16.47 48.42 10.08
CA GLU A 158 17.22 49.63 9.71
C GLU A 158 16.56 50.93 10.22
N PHE A 159 15.36 50.85 10.81
CA PHE A 159 14.60 52.01 11.30
C PHE A 159 14.60 52.18 12.84
N GLY A 160 15.32 51.34 13.58
CA GLY A 160 15.42 51.41 15.03
C GLY A 160 16.76 51.95 15.54
N ASN A 161 16.94 53.28 15.53
CA ASN A 161 17.31 54.13 16.70
C ASN A 161 18.05 55.43 16.30
N PRO A 162 17.49 56.64 16.57
CA PRO A 162 18.15 57.92 16.30
C PRO A 162 18.71 58.62 17.58
N TYR A 163 19.88 59.28 17.44
CA TYR A 163 20.58 60.25 18.34
C TYR A 163 21.30 59.71 19.61
N TYR A 164 22.56 60.04 19.99
CA TYR A 164 23.36 61.30 20.02
C TYR A 164 24.91 61.04 20.22
N PRO A 165 25.84 62.03 20.38
CA PRO A 165 26.91 62.34 19.41
C PRO A 165 28.38 62.02 19.81
N THR A 166 29.28 62.40 18.89
CA THR A 166 30.74 62.25 18.76
C THR A 166 31.61 62.72 19.94
N THR A 167 32.66 61.94 20.27
CA THR A 167 33.93 62.48 20.78
C THR A 167 35.12 61.67 20.26
N ASN A 168 35.97 62.32 19.48
CA ASN A 168 37.32 61.85 19.13
C ASN A 168 38.21 61.85 20.38
N PHE A 169 38.72 60.69 20.79
CA PHE A 169 39.93 60.62 21.62
C PHE A 169 40.90 59.57 21.06
N ARG A 170 41.72 60.06 20.12
CA ARG A 170 43.15 59.78 19.94
C ARG A 170 43.66 58.34 20.16
N ARG A 171 44.14 57.75 19.06
CA ARG A 171 45.15 56.67 19.00
C ARG A 171 46.08 56.65 20.22
N VAL A 172 46.09 55.54 20.96
CA VAL A 172 47.27 55.07 21.70
C VAL A 172 47.24 53.55 21.68
N HIS A 173 48.32 52.96 21.16
CA HIS A 173 48.69 51.54 21.21
C HIS A 173 47.76 50.55 20.48
N LEU A 174 48.22 49.63 19.63
CA LEU A 174 49.52 49.33 19.07
C LEU A 174 49.18 48.32 17.96
N GLU A 175 49.54 48.67 16.74
CA GLU A 175 49.70 47.72 15.64
C GLU A 175 50.75 46.68 16.06
N GLU A 176 50.50 45.39 15.79
CA GLU A 176 51.38 44.21 15.90
C GLU A 176 50.63 43.09 16.67
N ASN A 177 50.16 42.02 16.05
CA ASN A 177 51.03 41.06 15.37
C ASN A 177 50.29 40.22 14.33
N ILE A 178 50.82 40.31 13.11
CA ILE A 178 50.65 39.43 11.96
C ILE A 178 51.53 38.18 12.18
N LEU A 179 50.98 36.99 11.86
CA LEU A 179 51.62 35.72 11.42
C LEU A 179 53.06 35.39 11.83
N ILE A 180 53.28 34.22 12.46
CA ILE A 180 54.42 33.31 12.14
C ILE A 180 54.00 31.83 12.29
N SER A 181 54.47 31.03 11.34
CA SER A 181 54.31 29.59 11.11
C SER A 181 55.31 28.69 11.86
N ASP A 182 54.98 27.39 11.90
CA ASP A 182 55.84 26.19 11.83
C ASP A 182 56.73 25.72 13.02
N LEU A 183 56.85 24.37 13.07
CA LEU A 183 57.83 23.50 13.77
C LEU A 183 57.70 23.43 15.31
N GLU A 184 57.86 22.31 16.05
CA GLU A 184 58.61 21.05 15.93
C GLU A 184 58.12 20.16 17.10
N LYS A 185 57.61 18.93 16.91
CA LYS A 185 58.28 17.62 17.09
C LYS A 185 59.17 17.45 18.36
N ASN A 186 58.88 16.37 19.09
CA ASN A 186 59.64 15.67 20.16
C ASN A 186 59.60 16.26 21.59
N ASP A 187 58.89 15.58 22.49
CA ASP A 187 59.48 14.65 23.47
C ASP A 187 58.45 13.56 23.85
#